data_AF-A0A355BF50-F1
#
_entry.id   AF-A0A355BF50-F1
#
_cell.length_a   1.000
_cell.length_b   1.000
_cell.length_c   1.000
_cell.angle_alpha   90.00
_cell.angle_beta   90.00
_cell.angle_gamma   90.00
#
_symmetry.space_group_name_H-M   'P 1'
#
loop_
_entity.id
_entity.type
_entity.pdbx_description
1 polymer ?
#
loop_
_entity_poly.entity_id
_entity_poly.type
_entity_poly.pdbx_seq_one_letter_code
_entity_poly.pdbx_strand_id
1 'polypeptide(L)'
;MRQLQHNIEFNETRSRLGLKINSHLNGLDKSKKDDKQKILELCQIGKLLATYFNDFEITQVTEKPDFIISNGKTGFGLEHELIIDTKAKSEEGFYENICEKVEANLENDPSIPNVLVNLFLKNNLSFKINDKTDLIMRLTELVKHFVSTGKL
;
A
#
# COMPACT_ATOMS: atom_id res chain seq x y z
N MET A 1 -14.06 -27.92 -3.06
CA MET A 1 -13.67 -26.50 -3.16
C MET A 1 -14.87 -25.71 -3.67
N ARG A 2 -15.32 -24.67 -2.95
CA ARG A 2 -16.35 -23.75 -3.49
C ARG A 2 -15.70 -22.91 -4.60
N GLN A 3 -16.33 -22.83 -5.76
CA GLN A 3 -15.89 -21.94 -6.84
C GLN A 3 -16.08 -20.49 -6.38
N LEU A 4 -15.01 -19.71 -6.43
CA LEU A 4 -15.07 -18.26 -6.21
C LEU A 4 -15.80 -17.66 -7.42
N GLN A 5 -16.94 -17.01 -7.18
CA GLN A 5 -17.71 -16.36 -8.24
C GLN A 5 -16.90 -15.17 -8.78
N HIS A 6 -16.48 -15.25 -10.04
CA HIS A 6 -15.53 -14.30 -10.65
C HIS A 6 -16.20 -13.03 -11.22
N ASN A 7 -17.53 -12.92 -11.19
CA ASN A 7 -18.24 -11.71 -11.61
C ASN A 7 -18.49 -10.81 -10.40
N ILE A 8 -17.43 -10.13 -9.96
CA ILE A 8 -17.49 -9.12 -8.90
C ILE A 8 -17.70 -7.77 -9.58
N GLU A 9 -18.94 -7.29 -9.64
CA GLU A 9 -19.21 -5.93 -10.09
C GLU A 9 -18.77 -4.91 -9.03
N PHE A 10 -17.83 -4.04 -9.41
CA PHE A 10 -17.18 -3.08 -8.49
C PHE A 10 -18.18 -2.23 -7.68
N ASN A 11 -19.27 -1.78 -8.32
CA ASN A 11 -20.29 -0.97 -7.66
C ASN A 11 -21.08 -1.77 -6.62
N GLU A 12 -21.36 -3.03 -6.89
CA GLU A 12 -22.07 -3.91 -5.97
C GLU A 12 -21.19 -4.23 -4.75
N THR A 13 -19.90 -4.51 -4.95
CA THR A 13 -18.93 -4.71 -3.86
C THR A 13 -18.79 -3.46 -3.00
N ARG A 14 -18.77 -2.27 -3.60
CA ARG A 14 -18.71 -1.01 -2.86
C ARG A 14 -19.95 -0.83 -1.97
N SER A 15 -21.14 -1.13 -2.48
CA SER A 15 -22.37 -1.08 -1.71
C SER A 15 -22.34 -2.07 -0.55
N ARG A 16 -21.96 -3.33 -0.81
CA ARG A 16 -21.83 -4.38 0.20
C ARG A 16 -20.81 -3.98 1.27
N LEU A 17 -19.65 -3.45 0.88
CA LEU A 17 -18.63 -2.97 1.81
C LEU A 17 -19.21 -1.94 2.78
N GLY A 18 -19.94 -0.95 2.27
CA GLY A 18 -20.60 0.06 3.12
C GLY A 18 -21.54 -0.57 4.14
N LEU A 19 -22.35 -1.56 3.74
CA LEU A 19 -23.23 -2.29 4.64
C LEU A 19 -22.47 -3.07 5.72
N LYS A 20 -21.30 -3.63 5.39
CA LYS A 20 -20.48 -4.41 6.33
C LYS A 20 -19.81 -3.56 7.42
N ILE A 21 -19.38 -2.34 7.10
CA ILE A 21 -18.45 -1.60 7.99
C ILE A 21 -18.96 -0.26 8.50
N ASN A 22 -19.92 0.41 7.84
CA ASN A 22 -20.25 1.80 8.17
C ASN A 22 -20.74 1.97 9.62
N SER A 23 -21.51 1.01 10.14
CA SER A 23 -21.96 0.99 11.54
C SER A 23 -20.80 0.99 12.53
N HIS A 24 -19.69 0.31 12.19
CA HIS A 24 -18.50 0.15 13.01
C HIS A 24 -17.51 1.32 12.88
N LEU A 25 -17.69 2.19 11.88
CA LEU A 25 -16.89 3.40 11.71
C LEU A 25 -17.41 4.57 12.55
N ASN A 26 -18.65 4.49 13.02
CA ASN A 26 -19.28 5.55 13.81
C ASN A 26 -18.55 5.74 15.13
N GLY A 27 -18.03 6.95 15.37
CA GLY A 27 -17.32 7.31 16.59
C GLY A 27 -15.79 7.19 16.53
N LEU A 28 -15.23 6.69 15.42
CA LEU A 28 -13.79 6.69 15.18
C LEU A 28 -13.33 8.04 14.61
N ASP A 29 -12.29 8.62 15.19
CA ASP A 29 -11.71 9.90 14.80
C ASP A 29 -10.50 9.68 13.88
N LYS A 30 -10.62 10.05 12.61
CA LYS A 30 -9.54 9.91 11.61
C LYS A 30 -8.26 10.66 11.97
N SER A 31 -8.31 11.64 12.87
CA SER A 31 -7.14 12.38 13.34
C SER A 31 -6.34 11.62 14.41
N LYS A 32 -6.96 10.67 15.12
CA LYS A 32 -6.30 9.83 16.11
C LYS A 32 -5.62 8.65 15.43
N LYS A 33 -4.37 8.39 15.81
CA LYS A 33 -3.55 7.34 15.21
C LYS A 33 -4.19 5.95 15.34
N ASP A 34 -4.68 5.62 16.54
CA ASP A 34 -5.24 4.30 16.84
C ASP A 34 -6.57 4.08 16.11
N ASP A 35 -7.44 5.09 16.09
CA ASP A 35 -8.68 5.06 15.32
C ASP A 35 -8.41 4.95 13.82
N LYS A 36 -7.39 5.65 13.29
CA LYS A 36 -6.97 5.53 11.89
C LYS A 36 -6.53 4.10 11.57
N GLN A 37 -5.77 3.47 12.45
CA GLN A 37 -5.38 2.07 12.31
C GLN A 37 -6.61 1.15 12.32
N LYS A 38 -7.54 1.34 13.27
CA LYS A 38 -8.76 0.53 13.35
C LYS A 38 -9.68 0.70 12.14
N ILE A 39 -9.77 1.92 11.59
CA ILE A 39 -10.48 2.21 10.34
C ILE A 39 -9.87 1.41 9.18
N LEU A 40 -8.54 1.35 9.09
CA LEU A 40 -7.86 0.58 8.03
C LEU A 40 -8.15 -0.92 8.16
N GLU A 41 -8.09 -1.46 9.38
CA GLU A 41 -8.42 -2.87 9.65
C GLU A 41 -9.86 -3.21 9.27
N LEU A 42 -10.82 -2.37 9.71
CA LEU A 42 -12.22 -2.49 9.32
C LEU A 42 -12.41 -2.47 7.81
N CYS A 43 -11.72 -1.56 7.10
CA CYS A 43 -11.78 -1.49 5.65
C CYS A 43 -11.27 -2.78 5.00
N GLN A 44 -10.20 -3.38 5.52
CA GLN A 44 -9.60 -4.58 4.96
C GLN A 44 -10.47 -5.82 5.21
N ILE A 45 -10.97 -6.02 6.43
CA ILE A 45 -11.92 -7.09 6.74
C ILE A 45 -13.22 -6.90 5.96
N GLY A 46 -13.73 -5.66 5.88
CA GLY A 46 -14.92 -5.35 5.09
C GLY A 46 -14.77 -5.75 3.63
N LYS A 47 -13.60 -5.50 3.01
CA LYS A 47 -13.31 -5.92 1.63
C LYS A 47 -13.31 -7.43 1.50
N LEU A 48 -12.69 -8.16 2.43
CA LEU A 48 -12.70 -9.62 2.46
C LEU A 48 -14.13 -10.16 2.52
N LEU A 49 -14.95 -9.64 3.44
CA LEU A 49 -16.34 -10.06 3.62
C LEU A 49 -17.20 -9.72 2.40
N ALA A 50 -17.14 -8.50 1.89
CA ALA A 50 -17.94 -8.04 0.74
C ALA A 50 -17.56 -8.68 -0.60
N THR A 51 -16.39 -9.32 -0.67
CA THR A 51 -15.90 -9.97 -1.89
C THR A 51 -16.09 -11.48 -1.85
N TYR A 52 -15.74 -12.13 -0.73
CA TYR A 52 -15.62 -13.59 -0.66
C TYR A 52 -16.55 -14.25 0.36
N PHE A 53 -17.03 -13.51 1.36
CA PHE A 53 -17.82 -14.03 2.47
C PHE A 53 -19.06 -13.18 2.74
N ASN A 54 -19.86 -12.96 1.69
CA ASN A 54 -20.99 -12.02 1.72
C ASN A 54 -22.03 -12.34 2.81
N ASP A 55 -22.16 -13.62 3.19
CA ASP A 55 -23.11 -14.06 4.21
C ASP A 55 -22.65 -13.77 5.64
N PHE A 56 -21.39 -13.35 5.84
CA PHE A 56 -20.83 -13.04 7.14
C PHE A 56 -20.87 -11.53 7.42
N GLU A 57 -21.21 -11.18 8.64
CA GLU A 57 -21.22 -9.80 9.16
C GLU A 57 -20.24 -9.66 10.31
N ILE A 58 -19.70 -8.45 10.49
CA ILE A 58 -18.96 -8.11 11.71
C ILE A 58 -19.98 -7.93 12.83
N THR A 59 -19.96 -8.81 13.83
CA THR A 59 -20.88 -8.72 14.96
C THR A 59 -20.28 -7.94 16.11
N GLN A 60 -18.96 -8.02 16.31
CA GLN A 60 -18.25 -7.30 17.35
C GLN A 60 -16.86 -6.87 16.86
N VAL A 61 -16.44 -5.71 17.37
CA VAL A 61 -15.07 -5.21 17.26
C VAL A 61 -14.50 -5.25 18.68
N THR A 62 -13.47 -6.05 18.89
CA THR A 62 -12.93 -6.38 20.21
C THR A 62 -11.41 -6.23 20.24
N GLU A 63 -10.79 -6.30 21.42
CA GLU A 63 -9.32 -6.25 21.54
C GLU A 63 -8.66 -7.60 21.24
N LYS A 64 -9.36 -8.71 21.53
CA LYS A 64 -8.92 -10.06 21.20
C LYS A 64 -10.10 -11.03 21.11
N PRO A 65 -10.37 -11.65 19.96
CA PRO A 65 -9.78 -11.36 18.65
C PRO A 65 -10.12 -9.93 18.18
N ASP A 66 -9.41 -9.38 17.20
CA ASP A 66 -9.72 -8.02 16.68
C ASP A 66 -11.17 -7.85 16.19
N PHE A 67 -11.73 -8.91 15.60
CA PHE A 67 -13.10 -8.93 15.10
C PHE A 67 -13.78 -10.27 15.38
N ILE A 68 -15.09 -10.21 15.61
CA ILE A 68 -15.95 -11.39 15.58
C ILE A 68 -16.87 -11.27 14.37
N ILE A 69 -16.88 -12.30 13.52
CA ILE A 69 -17.77 -12.38 12.36
C ILE A 69 -18.76 -13.54 12.49
N SER A 70 -19.95 -13.39 11.95
CA SER A 70 -20.97 -14.46 11.96
C SER A 70 -21.92 -14.38 10.77
N ASN A 71 -22.40 -15.54 10.34
CA ASN A 71 -23.51 -15.67 9.38
C ASN A 71 -24.82 -16.11 10.06
N GLY A 72 -24.90 -15.99 11.39
CA GLY A 72 -26.04 -16.42 12.21
C GLY A 72 -26.07 -17.92 12.54
N LYS A 73 -25.31 -18.77 11.83
CA LYS A 73 -25.19 -20.22 12.12
C LYS A 73 -23.85 -20.57 12.75
N THR A 74 -22.78 -19.93 12.29
CA THR A 74 -21.41 -20.15 12.72
C THR A 74 -20.71 -18.82 12.89
N GLY A 75 -19.93 -18.68 13.95
CA GLY A 75 -19.13 -17.49 14.24
C GLY A 75 -17.64 -17.79 14.29
N PHE A 76 -16.82 -16.82 13.91
CA PHE A 76 -15.37 -16.91 13.92
C PHE A 76 -14.75 -15.64 14.51
N GLY A 77 -13.67 -15.82 15.26
CA GLY A 77 -12.77 -14.73 15.62
C GLY A 77 -11.72 -14.50 14.53
N LEU A 78 -11.47 -13.25 14.17
CA LEU A 78 -10.42 -12.85 13.23
C LEU A 78 -9.43 -11.92 13.93
N GLU A 79 -8.15 -12.27 13.82
CA GLU A 79 -7.04 -11.37 14.17
C GLU A 79 -6.56 -10.69 12.90
N HIS A 80 -6.28 -9.39 13.00
CA HIS A 80 -5.63 -8.62 11.96
C HIS A 80 -4.13 -8.68 12.18
N GLU A 81 -3.42 -9.38 11.30
CA GLU A 81 -1.96 -9.44 11.34
C GLU A 81 -1.37 -8.87 10.06
N LEU A 82 -0.43 -7.94 10.22
CA LEU A 82 0.31 -7.36 9.12
C LEU A 82 1.58 -8.19 8.87
N ILE A 83 1.57 -9.00 7.82
CA ILE A 83 2.77 -9.72 7.37
C ILE A 83 3.60 -8.76 6.52
N ILE A 84 4.63 -8.15 7.11
CA ILE A 84 5.58 -7.30 6.38
C ILE A 84 6.83 -8.11 6.03
N ASP A 85 7.15 -8.20 4.74
CA ASP A 85 8.52 -8.50 4.31
C ASP A 85 9.39 -7.25 4.57
N THR A 86 10.05 -7.23 5.72
CA THR A 86 10.85 -6.10 6.18
C THR A 86 12.02 -5.81 5.26
N LYS A 87 12.52 -6.82 4.54
CA LYS A 87 13.62 -6.66 3.60
C LYS A 87 13.15 -5.93 2.35
N ALA A 88 12.06 -6.39 1.74
CA ALA A 88 11.49 -5.74 0.56
C ALA A 88 11.10 -4.28 0.84
N LYS A 89 10.47 -4.03 2.00
CA LYS A 89 10.06 -2.67 2.40
C LYS A 89 11.24 -1.73 2.68
N SER A 90 12.33 -2.28 3.23
CA SER A 90 13.59 -1.54 3.43
C SER A 90 14.25 -1.19 2.09
N GLU A 91 14.20 -2.10 1.10
CA GLU A 91 14.72 -1.86 -0.25
C GLU A 91 13.90 -0.77 -0.97
N GLU A 92 12.57 -0.80 -0.89
CA GLU A 92 11.70 0.25 -1.45
C GLU A 92 12.04 1.63 -0.88
N GLY A 93 12.06 1.76 0.45
CA GLY A 93 12.37 3.03 1.11
C GLY A 93 13.79 3.53 0.82
N PHE A 94 14.74 2.63 0.57
CA PHE A 94 16.08 2.99 0.14
C PHE A 94 16.09 3.66 -1.25
N TYR A 95 15.36 3.10 -2.21
CA TYR A 95 15.30 3.64 -3.57
C TYR A 95 14.48 4.91 -3.68
N GLU A 96 13.37 5.02 -2.92
CA GLU A 96 12.57 6.25 -2.80
C GLU A 96 13.45 7.42 -2.35
N ASN A 97 14.20 7.23 -1.26
CA ASN A 97 15.15 8.23 -0.75
C ASN A 97 16.27 8.60 -1.74
N ILE A 98 16.64 7.70 -2.66
CA ILE A 98 17.62 8.01 -3.70
C ILE A 98 16.97 8.87 -4.78
N CYS A 99 15.77 8.50 -5.23
CA CYS A 99 15.04 9.21 -6.27
C CYS A 99 14.70 10.64 -5.84
N GLU A 100 14.24 10.85 -4.60
CA GLU A 100 13.98 12.19 -4.04
C GLU A 100 15.22 13.09 -4.10
N LYS A 101 16.41 12.53 -3.81
CA LYS A 101 17.66 13.29 -3.87
C LYS A 101 18.12 13.57 -5.28
N VAL A 102 17.91 12.63 -6.20
CA VAL A 102 18.18 12.82 -7.63
C VAL A 102 17.28 13.92 -8.18
N GLU A 103 15.99 13.89 -7.85
CA GLU A 103 15.01 14.91 -8.23
C GLU A 103 15.42 16.28 -7.71
N ALA A 104 15.72 16.42 -6.42
CA ALA A 104 16.21 17.67 -5.85
C ALA A 104 17.47 18.21 -6.54
N ASN A 105 18.41 17.34 -6.95
CA ASN A 105 19.60 17.75 -7.71
C ASN A 105 19.27 18.23 -9.13
N LEU A 106 18.24 17.66 -9.75
CA LEU A 106 17.80 18.02 -11.11
C LEU A 106 16.96 19.29 -11.12
N GLU A 107 16.10 19.50 -10.12
CA GLU A 107 15.30 20.73 -9.97
C GLU A 107 16.18 21.99 -9.84
N ASN A 108 17.36 21.83 -9.24
CA ASN A 108 18.34 22.92 -9.11
C ASN A 108 19.17 23.17 -10.39
N ASP A 109 19.00 22.37 -11.45
CA ASP A 109 19.73 22.53 -12.70
C ASP A 109 18.86 23.21 -13.79
N PRO A 110 19.17 24.47 -14.17
CA PRO A 110 18.38 25.21 -15.16
C PRO A 110 18.51 24.66 -16.59
N SER A 111 19.44 23.74 -16.87
CA SER A 111 19.59 23.11 -18.18
C SER A 111 18.59 22.00 -18.46
N ILE A 112 17.87 21.55 -17.42
CA ILE A 112 16.94 20.43 -17.50
C ILE A 112 15.49 20.95 -17.62
N PRO A 113 14.75 20.59 -18.68
CA PRO A 113 13.33 20.93 -18.77
C PRO A 113 12.51 20.16 -17.72
N ASN A 114 11.28 20.62 -17.48
CA ASN A 114 10.35 19.87 -16.64
C ASN A 114 10.00 18.54 -17.34
N VAL A 115 10.41 17.42 -16.74
CA VAL A 115 10.34 16.08 -17.34
C VAL A 115 9.86 15.06 -16.32
N LEU A 116 9.19 14.02 -16.82
CA LEU A 116 8.85 12.83 -16.05
C LEU A 116 9.73 11.68 -16.53
N VAL A 117 10.48 11.07 -15.61
CA VAL A 117 11.39 9.96 -15.91
C VAL A 117 11.01 8.75 -15.05
N ASN A 118 10.84 7.60 -15.70
CA ASN A 118 10.59 6.33 -15.02
C ASN A 118 11.90 5.55 -14.89
N LEU A 119 12.29 5.20 -13.67
CA LEU A 119 13.47 4.38 -13.41
C LEU A 119 13.06 2.93 -13.13
N PHE A 120 13.60 2.00 -13.91
CA PHE A 120 13.40 0.57 -13.71
C PHE A 120 14.69 -0.06 -13.18
N LEU A 121 14.65 -0.49 -11.92
CA LEU A 121 15.77 -1.12 -11.24
C LEU A 121 15.63 -2.64 -11.28
N LYS A 122 16.72 -3.35 -11.56
CA LYS A 122 16.72 -4.82 -11.53
C LYS A 122 16.79 -5.32 -10.08
N ASN A 123 16.07 -6.42 -9.80
CA ASN A 123 15.90 -6.99 -8.46
C ASN A 123 17.18 -7.55 -7.78
N ASN A 124 18.34 -7.45 -8.42
CA ASN A 124 19.61 -8.04 -7.98
C ASN A 124 20.69 -7.00 -7.69
N LEU A 125 20.30 -5.75 -7.47
CA LEU A 125 21.25 -4.69 -7.16
C LEU A 125 21.72 -4.81 -5.70
N SER A 126 22.96 -5.25 -5.50
CA SER A 126 23.63 -5.24 -4.20
C SER A 126 24.48 -3.97 -4.07
N PHE A 127 24.11 -3.06 -3.17
CA PHE A 127 24.89 -1.85 -2.89
C PHE A 127 25.46 -1.88 -1.48
N LYS A 128 26.68 -1.35 -1.29
CA LYS A 128 27.19 -1.02 0.03
C LYS A 128 26.71 0.39 0.39
N ILE A 129 26.30 0.60 1.64
CA ILE A 129 25.76 1.87 2.15
C ILE A 129 26.71 3.06 1.88
N ASN A 130 28.02 2.81 1.84
CA ASN A 130 29.04 3.84 1.60
C ASN A 130 29.02 4.41 0.16
N ASP A 131 28.33 3.78 -0.78
CA ASP A 131 28.28 4.20 -2.18
C ASP A 131 27.01 5.02 -2.50
N LYS A 132 26.17 5.34 -1.50
CA LYS A 132 24.89 6.04 -1.73
C LYS A 132 25.05 7.38 -2.45
N THR A 133 26.05 8.17 -2.08
CA THR A 133 26.33 9.47 -2.73
C THR A 133 26.77 9.28 -4.18
N ASP A 134 27.62 8.30 -4.44
CA ASP A 134 28.08 7.96 -5.80
C ASP A 134 26.90 7.51 -6.68
N LEU A 135 26.02 6.67 -6.13
CA LEU A 135 24.82 6.20 -6.82
C LEU A 135 23.86 7.36 -7.18
N ILE A 136 23.63 8.29 -6.25
CA ILE A 136 22.81 9.49 -6.50
C ILE A 136 23.42 10.30 -7.65
N MET A 137 24.73 10.57 -7.60
CA MET A 137 25.41 11.34 -8.64
C MET A 137 25.32 10.66 -10.01
N ARG A 138 25.60 9.36 -10.08
CA ARG A 138 25.50 8.60 -11.34
C ARG A 138 24.09 8.59 -11.91
N LEU A 139 23.07 8.43 -11.06
CA LEU A 139 21.68 8.48 -11.50
C LEU A 139 21.29 9.87 -11.99
N THR A 140 21.72 10.94 -11.29
CA THR A 140 21.53 12.31 -11.76
C THR A 140 22.17 12.51 -13.14
N GLU A 141 23.42 12.12 -13.34
CA GLU A 141 24.11 12.23 -14.64
C GLU A 141 23.44 11.40 -15.74
N LEU A 142 23.03 10.17 -15.43
CA LEU A 142 22.30 9.30 -16.35
C LEU A 142 21.00 9.96 -16.83
N VAL A 143 20.22 10.50 -15.90
CA VAL A 143 18.96 11.19 -16.23
C VAL A 143 19.23 12.43 -17.08
N LYS A 144 20.23 13.25 -16.72
CA LYS A 144 20.62 14.42 -17.54
C LYS A 144 21.01 14.00 -18.96
N HIS A 145 21.82 12.95 -19.09
CA HIS A 145 22.23 12.43 -20.38
C HIS A 145 21.04 11.95 -21.21
N PHE A 146 20.14 11.17 -20.59
CA PHE A 146 18.95 10.67 -21.25
C PHE A 146 18.02 11.79 -21.72
N VAL A 147 17.75 12.78 -20.87
CA VAL A 147 16.90 13.92 -21.22
C VAL A 147 17.51 14.75 -22.34
N SER A 148 18.84 14.92 -22.35
CA SER A 148 19.54 15.74 -23.36
C SER A 148 19.67 15.03 -24.71
N THR A 149 19.79 13.70 -24.72
CA THR A 149 20.18 12.93 -25.92
C THR A 149 19.12 11.95 -26.42
N GLY A 150 18.14 11.62 -25.58
CA GLY A 150 17.17 10.55 -25.81
C GLY A 150 17.78 9.14 -25.74
N LYS A 151 19.01 8.97 -25.23
CA LYS A 151 19.75 7.70 -25.20
C LYS A 151 20.16 7.32 -23.77
N LEU A 152 20.17 6.01 -23.52
CA LEU A 152 20.66 5.37 -22.29
C LEU A 152 22.03 4.74 -22.53
#